data_AF-A0A5R8WI13-F1
#
_entry.id   AF-A0A5R8WI13-F1
#
_cell.length_a   1.000
_cell.length_b   1.000
_cell.length_c   1.000
_cell.angle_alpha   90.00
_cell.angle_beta   90.00
_cell.angle_gamma   90.00
#
_symmetry.space_group_name_H-M   'P 1'
#
loop_
_entity.id
_entity.type
_entity.pdbx_description
1 polymer ?
#
loop_
_entity_poly.entity_id
_entity_poly.type
_entity_poly.pdbx_seq_one_letter_code
_entity_poly.pdbx_strand_id
1 'polypeptide(L)' 'MAYFNNQRFELEPDLPAVGCYLYVYNYHGVCLYDYPQDTEEMAKDFACEEFDVPLEAWTKSNTQP' A
#
# COMPACT_ATOMS: atom_id res chain seq x y z
N MET A 1 1.94 -5.79 -1.88
CA MET A 1 0.58 -5.40 -2.35
C MET A 1 -0.47 -6.07 -1.49
N ALA A 2 -1.68 -5.51 -1.39
CA ALA A 2 -2.82 -6.11 -0.68
C ALA A 2 -4.13 -5.93 -1.48
N TYR A 3 -5.10 -6.81 -1.26
CA TYR A 3 -6.45 -6.72 -1.84
C TYR A 3 -7.47 -6.81 -0.71
N PHE A 4 -8.35 -5.81 -0.61
CA PHE A 4 -9.36 -5.75 0.45
C PHE A 4 -10.56 -4.92 -0.01
N ASN A 5 -11.79 -5.31 0.34
CA ASN A 5 -13.03 -4.57 0.00
C ASN A 5 -13.15 -4.13 -1.48
N ASN A 6 -12.79 -4.99 -2.44
CA ASN A 6 -12.76 -4.66 -3.88
C ASN A 6 -11.81 -3.51 -4.26
N GLN A 7 -10.82 -3.23 -3.41
CA GLN A 7 -9.75 -2.29 -3.66
C GLN A 7 -8.41 -3.02 -3.67
N ARG A 8 -7.46 -2.45 -4.40
CA ARG A 8 -6.07 -2.91 -4.45
C ARG A 8 -5.18 -1.84 -3.85
N PHE A 9 -4.28 -2.24 -2.97
CA PHE A 9 -3.35 -1.38 -2.27
C PHE A 9 -1.92 -1.73 -2.67
N GLU A 10 -1.17 -0.74 -3.14
CA GLU A 10 0.22 -0.91 -3.58
C GLU A 10 1.13 0.03 -2.80
N LEU A 11 2.27 -0.50 -2.37
CA LEU A 11 3.32 0.26 -1.70
C LEU A 11 4.45 0.44 -2.69
N GLU A 12 4.85 1.68 -2.91
CA GLU A 12 5.96 2.03 -3.78
C GLU A 12 6.99 2.85 -3.00
N PRO A 13 8.22 2.35 -2.80
CA PRO A 13 9.27 3.13 -2.16
C PRO A 13 9.73 4.25 -3.09
N ASP A 14 9.79 5.48 -2.58
CA ASP A 14 10.25 6.65 -3.33
C ASP A 14 11.78 6.78 -3.21
N LEU A 15 12.54 6.00 -3.98
CA LEU A 15 14.02 6.03 -3.92
C LEU A 15 14.61 7.12 -4.84
N PRO A 16 15.65 7.87 -4.42
CA PRO A 16 16.47 7.70 -3.21
C PRO A 16 15.95 8.43 -1.96
N ALA A 17 14.73 8.98 -1.99
CA ALA A 17 14.12 9.57 -0.81
C ALA A 17 13.80 8.49 0.24
N VAL A 18 13.70 8.91 1.50
CA VAL A 18 13.24 8.03 2.59
C VAL A 18 11.74 8.22 2.68
N GLY A 19 11.00 7.57 1.77
CA GLY A 19 9.55 7.68 1.69
C GLY A 19 8.91 6.48 0.99
N CYS A 20 7.62 6.30 1.22
CA CYS A 20 6.81 5.25 0.62
C CYS A 20 5.43 5.83 0.26
N TYR A 21 4.99 5.60 -0.97
CA TYR A 21 3.63 5.90 -1.39
C TYR A 21 2.72 4.70 -1.17
N LEU A 22 1.56 4.95 -0.57
CA LEU A 22 0.41 4.06 -0.60
C LEU A 22 -0.52 4.48 -1.73
N TYR A 23 -0.62 3.65 -2.76
CA TYR A 23 -1.60 3.81 -3.83
C TYR A 23 -2.83 2.95 -3.58
N VAL A 24 -4.01 3.55 -3.75
CA VAL A 24 -5.30 2.87 -3.60
C VAL A 24 -6.03 2.85 -4.94
N TYR A 25 -6.31 1.66 -5.44
CA TYR A 25 -7.00 1.45 -6.70
C TYR A 25 -8.39 0.84 -6.46
N ASN A 26 -9.36 1.22 -7.29
CA ASN A 26 -10.65 0.53 -7.33
C ASN A 26 -10.57 -0.80 -8.12
N TYR A 27 -11.66 -1.56 -8.14
CA TYR A 27 -11.74 -2.84 -8.84
C TYR A 27 -11.56 -2.76 -10.37
N HIS A 28 -11.71 -1.57 -10.96
CA HIS A 28 -11.42 -1.33 -12.39
C HIS A 28 -9.95 -0.97 -12.65
N GLY A 29 -9.11 -0.92 -11.60
CA GLY A 29 -7.71 -0.54 -11.70
C GLY A 29 -7.46 0.98 -11.82
N VAL A 30 -8.47 1.81 -11.52
CA VAL A 30 -8.28 3.28 -11.48
C VAL A 30 -7.71 3.67 -10.12
N CYS A 31 -6.59 4.38 -10.13
CA CYS A 31 -5.99 4.98 -8.94
C CYS A 31 -6.96 6.04 -8.40
N LEU A 32 -7.40 5.86 -7.17
CA LEU A 32 -8.28 6.80 -6.46
C LEU A 32 -7.47 7.77 -5.61
N TYR A 33 -6.42 7.26 -4.96
CA TYR A 33 -5.63 8.01 -3.99
C TYR A 33 -4.17 7.59 -4.01
N ASP A 34 -3.31 8.56 -3.75
CA ASP A 34 -1.89 8.43 -3.45
C ASP A 34 -1.60 9.11 -2.11
N TYR A 35 -1.08 8.35 -1.15
CA TYR A 35 -0.73 8.86 0.18
C TYR A 35 0.78 8.73 0.39
N PRO A 36 1.53 9.84 0.46
CA PRO A 36 2.94 9.80 0.84
C PRO A 36 3.08 9.50 2.34
N GLN A 37 4.01 8.60 2.68
CA GLN A 37 4.33 8.18 4.03
C GLN A 37 5.85 8.11 4.21
N ASP A 38 6.34 8.23 5.44
CA ASP A 38 7.79 8.22 5.69
C ASP A 38 8.39 6.81 5.56
N THR A 39 7.60 5.75 5.83
CA THR A 39 8.06 4.35 5.79
C THR A 39 6.98 3.41 5.27
N GLU A 40 7.40 2.22 4.81
CA GLU A 40 6.48 1.14 4.41
C GLU A 40 5.59 0.68 5.58
N GLU A 41 6.11 0.66 6.81
CA GLU A 41 5.35 0.29 8.01
C GLU A 41 4.24 1.32 8.28
N MET A 42 4.56 2.61 8.23
CA MET A 42 3.56 3.67 8.38
C MET A 42 2.47 3.61 7.30
N ALA A 43 2.83 3.26 6.07
CA ALA A 43 1.86 3.09 5.00
C ALA A 43 0.91 1.92 5.22
N LYS A 44 1.37 0.82 5.84
CA LYS A 44 0.52 -0.31 6.23
C LYS A 44 -0.37 0.03 7.41
N ASP A 45 0.16 0.72 8.42
CA ASP A 45 -0.60 1.16 9.59
C ASP A 45 -1.70 2.13 9.16
N PHE A 46 -1.38 3.11 8.31
CA PHE A 46 -2.36 4.02 7.73
C PHE A 46 -3.47 3.29 6.96
N ALA A 47 -3.11 2.29 6.14
CA ALA A 47 -4.10 1.48 5.43
C ALA A 47 -4.98 0.63 6.37
N CYS A 48 -4.42 0.19 7.50
CA CYS A 48 -5.17 -0.52 8.53
C CYS A 48 -6.16 0.41 9.25
N GLU A 49 -5.76 1.65 9.55
CA GLU A 49 -6.61 2.62 10.25
C GLU A 49 -7.70 3.21 9.36
N GLU A 50 -7.38 3.58 8.12
CA GLU A 50 -8.30 4.32 7.23
C GLU A 50 -9.16 3.41 6.34
N PHE A 51 -8.67 2.20 6.03
CA PHE A 51 -9.32 1.29 5.08
C PHE A 51 -9.59 -0.11 5.67
N ASP A 52 -9.33 -0.31 6.96
CA ASP A 52 -9.45 -1.58 7.68
C ASP A 52 -8.63 -2.73 7.04
N VAL A 53 -7.58 -2.40 6.27
CA VAL A 53 -6.76 -3.40 5.58
C VAL A 53 -5.92 -4.15 6.61
N PRO A 54 -6.13 -5.46 6.81
CA PRO A 54 -5.37 -6.21 7.81
C PRO A 54 -3.88 -6.24 7.47
N LEU A 55 -3.00 -6.11 8.47
CA LEU A 55 -1.55 -6.19 8.25
C LEU A 55 -1.10 -7.51 7.59
N GLU A 56 -1.84 -8.59 7.83
CA GLU A 56 -1.62 -9.91 7.20
C GLU A 56 -2.03 -9.99 5.72
N ALA A 57 -2.88 -9.07 5.24
CA ALA A 57 -3.30 -9.03 3.85
C ALA A 57 -2.18 -8.57 2.90
N TRP A 58 -1.13 -7.96 3.45
CA TRP A 58 0.04 -7.53 2.71
C TRP A 58 0.88 -8.74 2.31
N THR A 59 0.79 -9.11 1.04
CA THR A 59 1.74 -10.05 0.46
C THR A 59 3.13 -9.41 0.46
N LYS A 60 4.06 -10.03 1.19
CA LYS A 60 5.48 -9.73 1.05
C LYS A 60 5.81 -9.96 -0.42
N SER A 61 6.18 -8.90 -1.13
CA SER A 61 6.89 -9.03 -2.38
C SER A 61 8.12 -9.87 -2.06
N ASN A 62 8.08 -11.16 -2.42
CA ASN A 62 9.27 -11.99 -2.48
C ASN A 62 10.27 -11.19 -3.32
N THR A 63 11.32 -10.70 -2.67
CA THR A 63 12.58 -10.45 -3.33
C THR A 63 12.84 -11.71 -4.16
N GLN A 64 12.82 -11.59 -5.49
CA GLN A 64 13.27 -12.67 -6.35
C GLN A 64 14.70 -13.06 -5.90
N PRO A 65 15.06 -14.35 -5.96
CA PRO A 65 16.32 -14.90 -5.44
C PRO A 65 17.56 -14.20 -5.99
#